data_AF-A0A423XJS1-F1
#
_entry.id   AF-A0A423XJS1-F1
#
_cell.length_a   1.000
_cell.length_b   1.000
_cell.length_c   1.000
_cell.angle_alpha   90.00
_cell.angle_beta   90.00
_cell.angle_gamma   90.00
#
_symmetry.space_group_name_H-M   'P 1'
#
loop_
_entity.id
_entity.type
_entity.pdbx_description
1 polymer ?
#
loop_
_entity_poly.entity_id
_entity_poly.type
_entity_poly.pdbx_seq_one_letter_code
_entity_poly.pdbx_strand_id
1 'polypeptide(L)'
;MSQTNCRFYEEKYPEVDSFVMVNVKQIADMGAYVKLLEYDNIDGMILLSELSRRRIRSIQKLIRVGRNEVVVVLRVDKEKGYIDLSKRRVSPEDIIKCDERYNKSKVVHSIMRHVAEKIQVPIESLYETIAWPLNRKYGHSIDAFKLSITNPDVWQDIQFPSPAIEEELKSYISKRLTPQPTKLRADIEVTCFGYEGIDAIKTALRRAEESNTADNQVKVKLVSPPLYVLTSQCLDKSVGIALLEQAIVDIRTSIEGAGGKLSVKMEPKAVTESDDAELQALMEKRERENAEVSGDESLSESDEGVPGPDV
;
A
#
# COMPACT_ATOMS: atom_id res chain seq x y z
N MET A 1 34.70 -0.03 -13.14
CA MET A 1 33.38 -0.71 -13.03
C MET A 1 32.54 0.14 -12.09
N SER A 2 31.41 0.66 -12.55
CA SER A 2 30.56 1.53 -11.73
C SER A 2 30.06 0.75 -10.52
N GLN A 3 30.44 1.18 -9.31
CA GLN A 3 30.05 0.53 -8.05
C GLN A 3 28.55 0.60 -7.74
N THR A 4 27.75 1.21 -8.61
CA THR A 4 26.39 1.68 -8.30
C THR A 4 25.27 1.02 -9.11
N ASN A 5 25.58 0.40 -10.26
CA ASN A 5 24.56 -0.19 -11.14
C ASN A 5 24.88 -1.66 -11.40
N CYS A 6 23.82 -2.49 -11.37
CA CYS A 6 23.89 -3.91 -11.68
C CYS A 6 22.56 -4.34 -12.32
N ARG A 7 22.64 -5.35 -13.19
CA ARG A 7 21.51 -6.09 -13.74
C ARG A 7 20.70 -6.77 -12.63
N PHE A 8 19.38 -6.79 -12.78
CA PHE A 8 18.46 -7.35 -11.79
C PHE A 8 18.41 -8.87 -11.90
N TYR A 9 18.62 -9.41 -13.10
CA TYR A 9 18.58 -10.84 -13.39
C TYR A 9 19.95 -11.40 -13.73
N GLU A 10 20.07 -12.71 -13.61
CA GLU A 10 21.29 -13.45 -13.92
C GLU A 10 21.66 -13.34 -15.42
N GLU A 11 20.64 -13.37 -16.29
CA GLU A 11 20.84 -13.26 -17.72
C GLU A 11 21.24 -11.84 -18.11
N LYS A 12 22.30 -11.72 -18.91
CA LYS A 12 22.79 -10.42 -19.39
C LYS A 12 21.82 -9.76 -20.37
N TYR A 13 21.06 -10.55 -21.11
CA TYR A 13 20.11 -10.09 -22.10
C TYR A 13 18.75 -10.72 -21.84
N PRO A 14 17.64 -9.98 -22.04
CA PRO A 14 16.31 -10.55 -21.92
C PRO A 14 16.04 -11.61 -22.99
N GLU A 15 15.10 -12.51 -22.71
CA GLU A 15 14.57 -13.45 -23.71
C GLU A 15 13.61 -12.76 -24.70
N VAL A 16 13.45 -13.37 -25.87
CA VAL A 16 12.46 -12.93 -26.86
C VAL A 16 11.04 -13.11 -26.30
N ASP A 17 10.13 -12.20 -26.66
CA ASP A 17 8.75 -12.10 -26.18
C ASP A 17 8.60 -11.78 -24.69
N SER A 18 9.69 -11.43 -23.99
CA SER A 18 9.62 -10.96 -22.61
C SER A 18 9.19 -9.49 -22.51
N PHE A 19 8.42 -9.16 -21.47
CA PHE A 19 8.04 -7.79 -21.15
C PHE A 19 9.06 -7.17 -20.20
N VAL A 20 9.53 -5.96 -20.55
CA VAL A 20 10.56 -5.24 -19.80
C VAL A 20 10.19 -3.78 -19.66
N MET A 21 10.59 -3.17 -18.53
CA MET A 21 10.46 -1.74 -18.30
C MET A 21 11.66 -0.99 -18.89
N VAL A 22 11.39 -0.02 -19.76
CA VAL A 22 12.42 0.79 -20.42
C VAL A 22 12.26 2.27 -20.15
N ASN A 23 13.37 3.00 -20.08
CA ASN A 23 13.39 4.45 -20.02
C ASN A 23 13.75 5.04 -21.38
N VAL A 24 12.98 6.01 -21.86
CA VAL A 24 13.21 6.61 -23.17
C VAL A 24 14.33 7.64 -23.09
N LYS A 25 15.44 7.39 -23.77
CA LYS A 25 16.63 8.27 -23.77
C LYS A 25 16.54 9.33 -24.86
N GLN A 26 16.22 8.93 -26.09
CA GLN A 26 16.17 9.83 -27.24
C GLN A 26 15.18 9.32 -28.28
N ILE A 27 14.55 10.23 -29.00
CA ILE A 27 13.69 9.93 -30.14
C ILE A 27 14.43 10.38 -31.41
N ALA A 28 14.53 9.49 -32.39
CA ALA A 28 15.16 9.72 -33.69
C ALA A 28 14.17 9.41 -34.83
N ASP A 29 14.55 9.75 -36.06
CA ASP A 29 13.68 9.58 -37.24
C ASP A 29 13.43 8.12 -37.62
N MET A 30 14.31 7.20 -37.21
CA MET A 30 14.14 5.76 -37.45
C MET A 30 13.39 5.05 -36.30
N GLY A 31 13.35 5.64 -35.11
CA GLY A 31 12.84 4.97 -33.91
C GLY A 31 13.13 5.72 -32.60
N ALA A 32 12.75 5.12 -31.48
CA ALA A 32 13.09 5.62 -30.15
C ALA A 32 14.19 4.76 -29.52
N TYR A 33 15.28 5.41 -29.10
CA TYR A 33 16.34 4.79 -28.32
C TYR A 33 15.94 4.81 -26.85
N VAL A 34 15.96 3.63 -26.23
CA VAL A 34 15.54 3.42 -24.85
C VAL A 34 16.62 2.65 -24.10
N LYS A 35 16.58 2.70 -22.77
CA LYS A 35 17.45 1.96 -21.87
C LYS A 35 16.65 0.96 -21.07
N LEU A 36 17.09 -0.28 -21.02
CA LEU A 36 16.46 -1.31 -20.20
C LEU A 36 16.91 -1.16 -18.75
N LEU A 37 16.02 -0.70 -17.87
CA LEU A 37 16.36 -0.42 -16.46
C LEU A 37 16.71 -1.70 -15.68
N GLU A 38 16.13 -2.83 -16.08
CA GLU A 38 16.32 -4.13 -15.42
C GLU A 38 17.65 -4.82 -15.80
N TYR A 39 18.23 -4.45 -16.94
CA TYR A 39 19.43 -5.09 -17.50
C TYR A 39 20.57 -4.07 -17.63
N ASP A 40 20.98 -3.47 -16.52
CA ASP A 40 22.13 -2.55 -16.44
C ASP A 40 22.09 -1.37 -17.43
N ASN A 41 20.90 -0.89 -17.78
CA ASN A 41 20.72 0.21 -18.72
C ASN A 41 21.27 -0.06 -20.14
N ILE A 42 21.26 -1.33 -20.58
CA ILE A 42 21.56 -1.68 -21.96
C ILE A 42 20.66 -0.89 -22.91
N ASP A 43 21.24 -0.39 -24.00
CA ASP A 43 20.51 0.37 -25.00
C ASP A 43 19.65 -0.58 -25.86
N GLY A 44 18.40 -0.18 -26.10
CA GLY A 44 17.46 -0.85 -26.98
C GLY A 44 16.81 0.14 -27.94
N MET A 45 16.21 -0.38 -29.01
CA MET A 45 15.55 0.43 -30.04
C MET A 45 14.10 -0.01 -30.24
N ILE A 46 13.19 0.97 -30.23
CA ILE A 46 11.79 0.77 -30.62
C ILE A 46 11.61 1.35 -32.03
N LEU A 47 11.23 0.51 -32.98
CA LEU A 47 10.90 0.97 -34.33
C LEU A 47 9.61 1.81 -34.32
N LEU A 48 9.54 2.84 -35.17
CA LEU A 48 8.32 3.67 -35.33
C LEU A 48 7.08 2.86 -35.69
N SER A 49 7.23 1.79 -36.48
CA SER A 49 6.15 0.87 -36.86
C SER A 49 5.63 0.03 -35.67
N GLU A 50 6.44 -0.13 -34.63
CA GLU A 50 6.14 -0.95 -33.44
C GLU A 50 5.75 -0.09 -32.22
N LEU A 51 5.46 1.20 -32.46
CA LEU A 51 5.15 2.20 -31.44
C LEU A 51 3.64 2.30 -31.15
N SER A 52 2.78 2.10 -32.16
CA SER A 52 1.32 2.10 -32.01
C SER A 52 0.62 1.23 -33.07
N ARG A 53 -0.57 0.74 -32.74
CA ARG A 53 -1.46 0.03 -33.70
C ARG A 53 -2.20 0.99 -34.63
N ARG A 54 -2.33 2.27 -34.27
CA ARG A 54 -3.08 3.30 -35.02
C ARG A 54 -2.13 4.26 -35.74
N ARG A 55 -2.62 4.94 -36.79
CA ARG A 55 -1.85 5.98 -37.49
C ARG A 55 -1.43 7.08 -36.52
N ILE A 56 -0.13 7.34 -36.48
CA ILE A 56 0.50 8.27 -35.55
C ILE A 56 0.33 9.70 -36.08
N ARG A 57 -0.29 10.60 -35.30
CA ARG A 57 -0.32 12.05 -35.62
C ARG A 57 0.90 12.78 -35.06
N SER A 58 1.36 12.39 -33.87
CA SER A 58 2.54 12.96 -33.21
C SER A 58 3.17 11.93 -32.28
N ILE A 59 4.47 11.70 -32.43
CA ILE A 59 5.26 10.74 -31.65
C ILE A 59 5.40 11.20 -30.19
N GLN A 60 5.57 12.51 -29.97
CA GLN A 60 5.76 13.13 -28.65
C GLN A 60 4.57 12.92 -27.69
N LYS A 61 3.37 12.62 -28.23
CA LYS A 61 2.20 12.29 -27.41
C LYS A 61 2.22 10.85 -26.91
N LEU A 62 2.83 9.93 -27.67
CA LEU A 62 2.87 8.50 -27.37
C LEU A 62 4.06 8.10 -26.52
N ILE A 63 5.19 8.76 -26.72
CA ILE A 63 6.44 8.52 -25.99
C ILE A 63 7.07 9.88 -25.68
N ARG A 64 7.51 10.05 -24.44
CA ARG A 64 8.27 11.22 -24.00
C ARG A 64 9.63 10.80 -23.48
N VAL A 65 10.65 11.57 -23.82
CA VAL A 65 12.00 11.40 -23.28
C VAL A 65 11.96 11.50 -21.75
N GLY A 66 12.68 10.60 -21.09
CA GLY A 66 12.76 10.48 -19.64
C GLY A 66 11.63 9.70 -18.98
N ARG A 67 10.58 9.29 -19.71
CA ARG A 67 9.51 8.45 -19.15
C ARG A 67 9.82 6.97 -19.26
N ASN A 68 9.28 6.23 -18.30
CA ASN A 68 9.30 4.77 -18.31
C ASN A 68 8.11 4.24 -19.08
N GLU A 69 8.35 3.23 -19.90
CA GLU A 69 7.36 2.58 -20.76
C GLU A 69 7.56 1.07 -20.69
N VAL A 70 6.47 0.31 -20.71
CA VAL A 70 6.52 -1.15 -20.82
C VAL A 70 6.54 -1.54 -22.29
N VAL A 71 7.49 -2.40 -22.66
CA VAL A 71 7.66 -2.89 -24.04
C VAL A 71 7.95 -4.39 -24.03
N VAL A 72 7.69 -5.04 -25.15
CA VAL A 72 8.05 -6.44 -25.38
C VAL A 72 9.33 -6.52 -26.22
N VAL A 73 10.18 -7.48 -25.91
CA VAL A 73 11.39 -7.80 -26.67
C VAL A 73 11.03 -8.60 -27.91
N LEU A 74 11.36 -8.11 -29.09
CA LEU A 74 11.12 -8.82 -30.36
C LEU A 74 12.32 -9.66 -30.78
N ARG A 75 13.51 -9.07 -30.68
CA ARG A 75 14.74 -9.70 -31.15
C ARG A 75 15.90 -9.20 -30.33
N VAL A 76 16.82 -10.11 -30.03
CA VAL A 76 18.06 -9.82 -29.33
C VAL A 76 19.22 -10.30 -30.19
N ASP A 77 20.10 -9.38 -30.55
CA ASP A 77 21.39 -9.66 -31.15
C ASP A 77 22.46 -9.63 -30.05
N LYS A 78 22.91 -10.81 -29.63
CA LYS A 78 23.90 -10.96 -28.54
C LYS A 78 25.31 -10.55 -28.94
N GLU A 79 25.62 -10.53 -30.25
CA GLU A 79 26.95 -10.19 -30.74
C GLU A 79 27.15 -8.67 -30.79
N LYS A 80 26.11 -7.96 -31.24
CA LYS A 80 26.13 -6.50 -31.37
C LYS A 80 25.53 -5.77 -30.17
N GLY A 81 24.81 -6.48 -29.30
CA GLY A 81 24.11 -5.92 -28.15
C GLY A 81 22.85 -5.12 -28.53
N TYR A 82 22.31 -5.34 -29.73
CA TYR A 82 21.08 -4.66 -30.19
C TYR A 82 19.84 -5.42 -29.73
N ILE A 83 18.89 -4.68 -29.16
CA ILE A 83 17.61 -5.20 -28.70
C ILE A 83 16.50 -4.45 -29.43
N ASP A 84 15.75 -5.15 -30.26
CA ASP A 84 14.57 -4.63 -30.92
C ASP A 84 13.36 -4.81 -30.01
N LEU A 85 12.65 -3.71 -29.78
CA LEU A 85 11.55 -3.62 -28.82
C LEU A 85 10.26 -3.18 -29.52
N SER A 86 9.12 -3.61 -28.99
CA SER A 86 7.80 -3.20 -29.46
C SER A 86 6.91 -2.75 -28.31
N LYS A 87 6.28 -1.58 -28.47
CA LYS A 87 5.21 -1.11 -27.59
C LYS A 87 3.83 -1.56 -28.09
N ARG A 88 3.70 -1.81 -29.39
CA ARG A 88 2.44 -2.13 -30.07
C ARG A 88 1.81 -3.46 -29.62
N ARG A 89 2.64 -4.43 -29.27
CA ARG A 89 2.21 -5.79 -28.92
C ARG A 89 1.86 -5.98 -27.45
N VAL A 90 2.09 -4.97 -26.62
CA VAL A 90 1.79 -5.03 -25.18
C VAL A 90 0.30 -4.82 -24.93
N SER A 91 -0.31 -5.74 -24.19
CA SER A 91 -1.71 -5.64 -23.74
C SER A 91 -1.78 -4.90 -22.40
N PRO A 92 -2.89 -4.23 -22.05
CA PRO A 92 -3.01 -3.51 -20.77
C PRO A 92 -2.82 -4.42 -19.54
N GLU A 93 -3.24 -5.69 -19.62
CA GLU A 93 -3.00 -6.68 -18.56
C GLU A 93 -1.51 -6.97 -18.35
N ASP A 94 -0.74 -7.05 -19.45
CA ASP A 94 0.70 -7.30 -19.40
C ASP A 94 1.47 -6.10 -18.87
N ILE A 95 0.99 -4.88 -19.10
CA ILE A 95 1.55 -3.65 -18.52
C ILE A 95 1.50 -3.74 -16.99
N ILE A 96 0.36 -4.14 -16.43
CA ILE A 96 0.18 -4.23 -14.97
C ILE A 96 1.10 -5.31 -14.39
N LYS A 97 1.17 -6.49 -15.01
CA LYS A 97 2.07 -7.57 -14.58
C LYS A 97 3.54 -7.18 -14.64
N CYS A 98 3.95 -6.50 -15.72
CA CYS A 98 5.32 -6.02 -15.88
C CYS A 98 5.66 -4.94 -14.86
N ASP A 99 4.75 -4.00 -14.61
CA ASP A 99 4.96 -2.95 -13.61
C ASP A 99 5.05 -3.53 -12.20
N GLU A 100 4.22 -4.53 -11.86
CA GLU A 100 4.31 -5.24 -10.60
C GLU A 100 5.67 -5.96 -10.44
N ARG A 101 6.11 -6.70 -11.45
CA ARG A 101 7.42 -7.39 -11.47
C ARG A 101 8.59 -6.40 -11.37
N TYR A 102 8.52 -5.30 -12.10
CA TYR A 102 9.52 -4.25 -12.07
C TYR A 102 9.60 -3.60 -10.69
N ASN A 103 8.45 -3.27 -10.08
CA ASN A 103 8.40 -2.69 -8.74
C ASN A 103 8.96 -3.65 -7.68
N LYS A 104 8.65 -4.95 -7.76
CA LYS A 104 9.25 -5.99 -6.90
C LYS A 104 10.78 -6.01 -7.02
N SER A 105 11.30 -6.03 -8.25
CA SER A 105 12.74 -6.06 -8.50
C SER A 105 13.44 -4.75 -8.11
N LYS A 106 12.79 -3.60 -8.30
CA LYS A 106 13.29 -2.29 -7.88
C LYS A 106 13.44 -2.19 -6.36
N VAL A 107 12.52 -2.77 -5.59
CA VAL A 107 12.63 -2.83 -4.12
C VAL A 107 13.85 -3.67 -3.71
N VAL A 108 14.02 -4.85 -4.31
CA VAL A 108 15.20 -5.70 -4.09
C VAL A 108 16.49 -4.94 -4.44
N HIS A 109 16.51 -4.23 -5.57
CA HIS A 109 17.66 -3.44 -5.97
C HIS A 109 17.97 -2.29 -5.02
N SER A 110 16.96 -1.60 -4.51
CA SER A 110 17.16 -0.56 -3.51
C SER A 110 17.75 -1.11 -2.21
N ILE A 111 17.34 -2.31 -1.78
CA ILE A 111 17.88 -2.99 -0.59
C ILE A 111 19.34 -3.36 -0.82
N MET A 112 19.64 -4.04 -1.93
CA MET A 112 21.01 -4.46 -2.26
C MET A 112 21.96 -3.27 -2.44
N ARG A 113 21.48 -2.18 -3.05
CA ARG A 113 22.26 -0.95 -3.20
C ARG A 113 22.61 -0.33 -1.86
N HIS A 114 21.67 -0.28 -0.91
CA HIS A 114 21.94 0.27 0.42
C HIS A 114 23.00 -0.55 1.17
N VAL A 115 22.89 -1.88 1.10
CA VAL A 115 23.86 -2.81 1.71
C VAL A 115 25.24 -2.66 1.04
N ALA A 116 25.27 -2.56 -0.29
CA ALA A 116 26.48 -2.33 -1.07
C ALA A 116 27.18 -1.01 -0.70
N GLU A 117 26.43 0.10 -0.62
CA GLU A 117 26.96 1.42 -0.26
C GLU A 117 27.54 1.45 1.16
N LYS A 118 26.88 0.77 2.12
CA LYS A 118 27.33 0.74 3.52
C LYS A 118 28.60 -0.08 3.72
N ILE A 119 28.72 -1.21 3.04
CA ILE A 119 29.83 -2.17 3.21
C ILE A 119 30.94 -1.91 2.16
N GLN A 120 30.68 -1.04 1.18
CA GLN A 120 31.59 -0.69 0.07
C GLN A 120 32.00 -1.91 -0.78
N VAL A 121 31.08 -2.86 -0.96
CA VAL A 121 31.27 -4.05 -1.78
C VAL A 121 30.62 -3.82 -3.15
N PRO A 122 31.19 -4.32 -4.26
CA PRO A 122 30.53 -4.27 -5.56
C PRO A 122 29.15 -4.94 -5.49
N ILE A 123 28.13 -4.20 -5.96
CA ILE A 123 26.75 -4.66 -5.98
C ILE A 123 26.59 -5.98 -6.76
N GLU A 124 27.36 -6.21 -7.81
CA GLU A 124 27.30 -7.45 -8.61
C GLU A 124 27.56 -8.69 -7.75
N SER A 125 28.60 -8.69 -6.92
CA SER A 125 28.93 -9.83 -6.05
C SER A 125 27.80 -10.17 -5.06
N LEU A 126 27.04 -9.18 -4.60
CA LEU A 126 25.86 -9.40 -3.75
C LEU A 126 24.71 -10.05 -4.53
N TYR A 127 24.54 -9.68 -5.80
CA TYR A 127 23.54 -10.32 -6.66
C TYR A 127 23.89 -11.77 -6.97
N GLU A 128 25.15 -12.07 -7.26
CA GLU A 128 25.58 -13.45 -7.57
C GLU A 128 25.41 -14.39 -6.38
N THR A 129 25.71 -13.90 -5.18
CA THR A 129 25.70 -14.71 -3.96
C THR A 129 24.32 -14.83 -3.33
N ILE A 130 23.49 -13.78 -3.40
CA ILE A 130 22.22 -13.72 -2.66
C ILE A 130 21.01 -13.68 -3.61
N ALA A 131 20.96 -12.70 -4.52
CA ALA A 131 19.74 -12.43 -5.27
C ALA A 131 19.41 -13.52 -6.31
N TRP A 132 20.39 -13.97 -7.10
CA TRP A 132 20.17 -14.97 -8.16
C TRP A 132 19.84 -16.37 -7.62
N PRO A 133 20.53 -16.90 -6.59
CA PRO A 133 20.15 -18.18 -5.98
C PRO A 133 18.74 -18.14 -5.40
N LEU A 134 18.37 -17.04 -4.73
CA LEU A 134 17.01 -16.86 -4.21
C LEU A 134 15.96 -16.83 -5.31
N ASN A 135 16.27 -16.15 -6.42
CA ASN A 135 15.36 -16.06 -7.56
C ASN A 135 15.08 -17.45 -8.17
N ARG A 136 16.09 -18.33 -8.24
CA ARG A 136 15.92 -19.70 -8.75
C ARG A 136 15.05 -20.57 -7.84
N LYS A 137 15.13 -20.40 -6.52
CA LYS A 137 14.43 -21.24 -5.54
C LYS A 137 12.97 -20.83 -5.34
N TYR A 138 12.70 -19.52 -5.27
CA TYR A 138 11.37 -18.99 -4.92
C TYR A 138 10.67 -18.28 -6.08
N GLY A 139 11.28 -18.26 -7.28
CA GLY A 139 10.76 -17.58 -8.47
C GLY A 139 11.00 -16.06 -8.48
N HIS A 140 10.91 -15.38 -7.32
CA HIS A 140 11.27 -13.98 -7.17
C HIS A 140 11.98 -13.70 -5.84
N SER A 141 13.09 -12.96 -5.86
CA SER A 141 13.88 -12.66 -4.66
C SER A 141 13.10 -11.88 -3.58
N ILE A 142 12.07 -11.10 -3.96
CA ILE A 142 11.26 -10.34 -2.99
C ILE A 142 10.40 -11.24 -2.10
N ASP A 143 9.89 -12.33 -2.67
CA ASP A 143 9.01 -13.26 -1.95
C ASP A 143 9.84 -14.07 -0.95
N ALA A 144 11.06 -14.44 -1.34
CA ALA A 144 12.04 -14.98 -0.41
C ALA A 144 12.37 -14.00 0.73
N PHE A 145 12.55 -12.70 0.44
CA PHE A 145 12.79 -11.71 1.49
C PHE A 145 11.61 -11.55 2.44
N LYS A 146 10.36 -11.59 1.95
CA LYS A 146 9.18 -11.57 2.82
C LYS A 146 9.11 -12.83 3.68
N LEU A 147 9.31 -14.01 3.08
CA LEU A 147 9.35 -15.27 3.81
C LEU A 147 10.46 -15.30 4.86
N SER A 148 11.57 -14.62 4.59
CA SER A 148 12.71 -14.55 5.51
C SER A 148 12.41 -13.84 6.83
N ILE A 149 11.36 -13.02 6.87
CA ILE A 149 10.90 -12.35 8.11
C ILE A 149 10.20 -13.35 9.02
N THR A 150 9.37 -14.23 8.44
CA THR A 150 8.61 -15.24 9.19
C THR A 150 9.44 -16.49 9.47
N ASN A 151 10.23 -16.95 8.50
CA ASN A 151 11.02 -18.17 8.55
C ASN A 151 12.50 -17.84 8.26
N PRO A 152 13.39 -17.89 9.26
CA PRO A 152 14.82 -17.60 9.05
C PRO A 152 15.55 -18.66 8.21
N ASP A 153 14.94 -19.82 7.95
CA ASP A 153 15.53 -20.95 7.23
C ASP A 153 15.82 -20.67 5.75
N VAL A 154 15.24 -19.60 5.18
CA VAL A 154 15.47 -19.18 3.79
C VAL A 154 16.96 -18.91 3.51
N TRP A 155 17.73 -18.54 4.54
CA TRP A 155 19.14 -18.18 4.43
C TRP A 155 20.12 -19.35 4.58
N GLN A 156 19.67 -20.57 4.94
CA GLN A 156 20.57 -21.69 5.25
C GLN A 156 21.36 -22.18 4.03
N ASP A 157 20.79 -22.05 2.83
CA ASP A 157 21.43 -22.49 1.58
C ASP A 157 22.35 -21.42 0.96
N ILE A 158 22.47 -20.24 1.59
CA ILE A 158 23.16 -19.08 1.02
C ILE A 158 24.47 -18.85 1.77
N GLN A 159 25.58 -18.88 1.03
CA GLN A 159 26.89 -18.54 1.56
C GLN A 159 27.09 -17.02 1.48
N PHE A 160 26.99 -16.35 2.62
CA PHE A 160 27.32 -14.94 2.71
C PHE A 160 28.84 -14.74 2.65
N PRO A 161 29.36 -13.79 1.86
CA PRO A 161 30.80 -13.48 1.81
C PRO A 161 31.35 -12.95 3.14
N SER A 162 30.49 -12.33 3.95
CA SER A 162 30.84 -11.76 5.25
C SER A 162 29.61 -11.78 6.17
N PRO A 163 29.76 -12.13 7.47
CA PRO A 163 28.67 -12.10 8.43
C PRO A 163 28.10 -10.68 8.63
N ALA A 164 28.90 -9.63 8.38
CA ALA A 164 28.45 -8.25 8.44
C ALA A 164 27.41 -7.90 7.36
N ILE A 165 27.48 -8.56 6.19
CA ILE A 165 26.49 -8.39 5.11
C ILE A 165 25.15 -9.00 5.53
N GLU A 166 25.19 -10.17 6.15
CA GLU A 166 24.02 -10.90 6.59
C GLU A 166 23.23 -10.12 7.66
N GLU A 167 23.91 -9.63 8.70
CA GLU A 167 23.26 -8.86 9.77
C GLU A 167 22.63 -7.56 9.25
N GLU A 168 23.35 -6.83 8.40
CA GLU A 168 22.85 -5.58 7.84
C GLU A 168 21.67 -5.84 6.90
N LEU A 169 21.76 -6.86 6.05
CA LEU A 169 20.69 -7.22 5.13
C LEU A 169 19.43 -7.62 5.91
N LYS A 170 19.56 -8.46 6.95
CA LYS A 170 18.43 -8.85 7.83
C LYS A 170 17.84 -7.64 8.57
N SER A 171 18.67 -6.75 9.09
CA SER A 171 18.23 -5.51 9.74
C SER A 171 17.46 -4.60 8.77
N TYR A 172 17.95 -4.47 7.54
CA TYR A 172 17.32 -3.62 6.55
C TYR A 172 16.03 -4.23 5.98
N ILE A 173 16.02 -5.53 5.70
CA ILE A 173 14.83 -6.27 5.25
C ILE A 173 13.74 -6.16 6.30
N SER A 174 14.03 -6.46 7.58
CA SER A 174 13.04 -6.32 8.65
C SER A 174 12.52 -4.88 8.74
N LYS A 175 13.37 -3.85 8.68
CA LYS A 175 12.89 -2.45 8.74
C LYS A 175 12.04 -2.03 7.54
N ARG A 176 12.32 -2.55 6.34
CA ARG A 176 11.66 -2.10 5.09
C ARG A 176 10.47 -2.95 4.67
N LEU A 177 10.50 -4.25 4.94
CA LEU A 177 9.54 -5.22 4.47
C LEU A 177 8.62 -5.74 5.57
N THR A 178 8.86 -5.39 6.85
CA THR A 178 7.87 -5.66 7.90
C THR A 178 6.58 -4.91 7.55
N PRO A 179 5.44 -5.62 7.43
CA PRO A 179 4.17 -4.97 7.19
C PRO A 179 3.91 -3.98 8.33
N GLN A 180 3.72 -2.72 7.97
CA GLN A 180 3.27 -1.72 8.94
C GLN A 180 1.84 -2.12 9.39
N PRO A 181 1.55 -2.06 10.70
CA PRO A 181 0.23 -2.41 11.20
C PRO A 181 -0.81 -1.53 10.50
N THR A 182 -1.73 -2.18 9.78
CA THR A 182 -2.81 -1.48 9.11
C THR A 182 -3.90 -1.21 10.14
N LYS A 183 -4.33 0.05 10.24
CA LYS A 183 -5.51 0.40 11.02
C LYS A 183 -6.75 -0.07 10.25
N LEU A 184 -7.59 -0.85 10.89
CA LEU A 184 -8.93 -1.19 10.43
C LEU A 184 -9.94 -0.35 11.18
N ARG A 185 -11.02 0.01 10.48
CA ARG A 185 -12.11 0.81 11.01
C ARG A 185 -13.46 0.21 10.63
N ALA A 186 -14.39 0.26 11.57
CA ALA A 186 -15.80 0.03 11.32
C ALA A 186 -16.64 1.09 12.03
N ASP A 187 -17.70 1.56 11.37
CA ASP A 187 -18.61 2.55 11.93
C ASP A 187 -19.94 1.87 12.25
N ILE A 188 -20.33 1.91 13.51
CA ILE A 188 -21.59 1.34 13.98
C ILE A 188 -22.47 2.41 14.60
N GLU A 189 -23.76 2.29 14.35
CA GLU A 189 -24.79 3.07 14.99
C GLU A 189 -25.50 2.17 16.00
N VAL A 190 -25.49 2.58 17.27
CA VAL A 190 -26.01 1.81 18.39
C VAL A 190 -27.09 2.63 19.07
N THR A 191 -28.29 2.07 19.15
CA THR A 191 -29.46 2.69 19.78
C THR A 191 -30.08 1.74 20.78
N CYS A 192 -30.41 2.22 21.97
CA CYS A 192 -31.19 1.46 22.95
C CYS A 192 -32.10 2.44 23.70
N PHE A 193 -33.41 2.18 23.65
CA PHE A 193 -34.44 3.04 24.26
C PHE A 193 -34.95 2.50 25.60
N GLY A 194 -34.33 1.44 26.13
CA GLY A 194 -34.67 0.87 27.43
C GLY A 194 -34.25 1.79 28.59
N TYR A 195 -34.85 1.57 29.77
CA TYR A 195 -34.56 2.33 31.00
C TYR A 195 -33.08 2.22 31.41
N GLU A 196 -32.43 1.09 31.12
CA GLU A 196 -30.99 0.84 31.32
C GLU A 196 -30.18 0.91 30.00
N GLY A 197 -30.66 1.66 29.00
CA GLY A 197 -30.08 1.65 27.65
C GLY A 197 -28.60 2.07 27.60
N ILE A 198 -28.20 3.06 28.41
CA ILE A 198 -26.80 3.53 28.46
C ILE A 198 -25.87 2.43 29.01
N ASP A 199 -26.30 1.71 30.03
CA ASP A 199 -25.50 0.65 30.66
C ASP A 199 -25.45 -0.60 29.79
N ALA A 200 -26.53 -0.90 29.07
CA ALA A 200 -26.54 -1.93 28.03
C ALA A 200 -25.54 -1.62 26.90
N ILE A 201 -25.50 -0.37 26.43
CA ILE A 201 -24.54 0.06 25.40
C ILE A 201 -23.11 -0.03 25.91
N LYS A 202 -22.81 0.49 27.11
CA LYS A 202 -21.46 0.40 27.70
C LYS A 202 -21.00 -1.05 27.88
N THR A 203 -21.89 -1.93 28.34
CA THR A 203 -21.59 -3.36 28.54
C THR A 203 -21.32 -4.06 27.22
N ALA A 204 -22.12 -3.76 26.18
CA ALA A 204 -21.92 -4.30 24.84
C ALA A 204 -20.58 -3.85 24.23
N LEU A 205 -20.23 -2.56 24.38
CA LEU A 205 -18.96 -2.03 23.88
C LEU A 205 -17.75 -2.60 24.65
N ARG A 206 -17.86 -2.79 25.97
CA ARG A 206 -16.80 -3.44 26.76
C ARG A 206 -16.56 -4.89 26.36
N ARG A 207 -17.61 -5.66 26.06
CA ARG A 207 -17.46 -7.04 25.57
C ARG A 207 -16.63 -7.11 24.28
N ALA A 208 -16.79 -6.13 23.38
CA ALA A 208 -15.96 -6.03 22.19
C ALA A 208 -14.50 -5.67 22.48
N GLU A 209 -14.22 -4.93 23.56
CA GLU A 209 -12.85 -4.67 24.02
C GLU A 209 -12.25 -5.86 24.79
N GLU A 210 -13.08 -6.74 25.36
CA GLU A 210 -12.62 -7.95 26.05
C GLU A 210 -12.22 -9.07 25.08
N SER A 211 -12.73 -9.09 23.84
CA SER A 211 -12.31 -10.02 22.78
C SER A 211 -10.89 -9.75 22.21
N ASN A 212 -10.10 -8.92 22.88
CA ASN A 212 -8.77 -8.51 22.43
C ASN A 212 -7.75 -9.66 22.52
N THR A 213 -6.97 -9.83 21.46
CA THR A 213 -5.78 -10.70 21.43
C THR A 213 -4.52 -9.85 21.64
N ALA A 214 -3.41 -10.45 22.11
CA ALA A 214 -2.18 -9.72 22.44
C ALA A 214 -1.66 -8.83 21.29
N ASP A 215 -1.85 -9.25 20.04
CA ASP A 215 -1.43 -8.51 18.84
C ASP A 215 -2.53 -7.66 18.22
N ASN A 216 -3.81 -7.88 18.57
CA ASN A 216 -4.97 -7.23 17.95
C ASN A 216 -5.85 -6.60 19.03
N GLN A 217 -5.65 -5.30 19.29
CA GLN A 217 -6.48 -4.54 20.22
C GLN A 217 -7.56 -3.76 19.46
N VAL A 218 -8.83 -4.02 19.78
CA VAL A 218 -9.98 -3.21 19.38
C VAL A 218 -10.16 -2.09 20.39
N LYS A 219 -10.30 -0.87 19.88
CA LYS A 219 -10.62 0.34 20.65
C LYS A 219 -11.88 0.95 20.10
N VAL A 220 -12.86 1.19 20.98
CA VAL A 220 -14.10 1.87 20.60
C VAL A 220 -14.00 3.35 20.96
N LYS A 221 -14.34 4.22 20.01
CA LYS A 221 -14.46 5.67 20.22
C LYS A 221 -15.87 6.13 19.91
N LEU A 222 -16.42 6.99 20.75
CA LEU A 222 -17.66 7.70 20.47
C LEU A 222 -17.35 8.90 19.56
N VAL A 223 -18.08 9.05 18.45
CA VAL A 223 -18.04 10.28 17.63
C VAL A 223 -19.12 11.22 18.11
N SER A 224 -20.36 10.73 18.10
CA SER A 224 -21.55 11.46 18.54
C SER A 224 -22.66 10.44 18.74
N PRO A 225 -23.45 10.45 19.82
CA PRO A 225 -24.59 9.53 19.92
C PRO A 225 -25.51 9.69 18.70
N PRO A 226 -25.98 8.60 18.04
CA PRO A 226 -25.77 7.17 18.29
C PRO A 226 -24.58 6.51 17.54
N LEU A 227 -23.67 7.27 16.94
CA LEU A 227 -22.52 6.82 16.14
C LEU A 227 -21.26 6.53 16.98
N TYR A 228 -20.75 5.31 16.84
CA TYR A 228 -19.52 4.81 17.43
C TYR A 228 -18.60 4.28 16.33
N VAL A 229 -17.29 4.39 16.57
CA VAL A 229 -16.26 3.91 15.65
C VAL A 229 -15.41 2.89 16.38
N LEU A 230 -15.29 1.71 15.78
CA LEU A 230 -14.34 0.69 16.21
C LEU A 230 -13.07 0.84 15.39
N THR A 231 -11.94 0.87 16.08
CA THR A 231 -10.61 0.90 15.48
C THR A 231 -9.82 -0.30 15.95
N SER A 232 -9.15 -0.99 15.05
CA SER A 232 -8.22 -2.08 15.39
C SER A 232 -6.92 -1.91 14.63
N GLN A 233 -5.80 -2.30 15.24
CA GLN A 233 -4.50 -2.36 14.57
C GLN A 233 -4.12 -3.81 14.39
N CYS A 234 -3.89 -4.23 13.15
CA CYS A 234 -3.50 -5.60 12.84
C CYS A 234 -2.42 -5.61 11.74
N LEU A 235 -1.53 -6.60 11.78
CA LEU A 235 -0.56 -6.85 10.72
C LEU A 235 -1.24 -7.45 9.48
N ASP A 236 -2.19 -8.37 9.71
CA ASP A 236 -2.93 -9.06 8.67
C ASP A 236 -4.35 -8.52 8.51
N LYS A 237 -4.66 -8.04 7.31
CA LYS A 237 -5.96 -7.43 6.98
C LYS A 237 -7.12 -8.41 7.14
N SER A 238 -6.96 -9.66 6.72
CA SER A 238 -8.03 -10.68 6.75
C SER A 238 -8.41 -11.06 8.18
N VAL A 239 -7.41 -11.31 9.03
CA VAL A 239 -7.61 -11.68 10.44
C VAL A 239 -8.26 -10.52 11.20
N GLY A 240 -7.80 -9.29 10.98
CA GLY A 240 -8.38 -8.12 11.63
C GLY A 240 -9.82 -7.81 11.20
N ILE A 241 -10.17 -8.03 9.92
CA ILE A 241 -11.55 -7.88 9.43
C ILE A 241 -12.46 -8.88 10.13
N ALA A 242 -12.06 -10.16 10.17
CA ALA A 242 -12.84 -11.21 10.83
C ALA A 242 -13.04 -10.94 12.33
N LEU A 243 -12.03 -10.40 13.01
CA LEU A 243 -12.11 -10.03 14.42
C LEU A 243 -13.09 -8.88 14.66
N LEU A 244 -13.06 -7.84 13.81
CA LEU A 244 -14.03 -6.74 13.89
C LEU A 244 -15.46 -7.19 13.55
N GLU A 245 -15.64 -8.11 12.60
CA GLU A 245 -16.95 -8.70 12.31
C GLU A 245 -17.48 -9.49 13.50
N GLN A 246 -16.66 -10.29 14.16
CA GLN A 246 -17.03 -11.01 15.39
C GLN A 246 -17.42 -10.03 16.50
N ALA A 247 -16.62 -8.97 16.72
CA ALA A 247 -16.95 -7.94 17.70
C ALA A 247 -18.31 -7.26 17.41
N ILE A 248 -18.62 -6.98 16.14
CA ILE A 248 -19.93 -6.42 15.74
C ILE A 248 -21.07 -7.40 16.04
N VAL A 249 -20.87 -8.70 15.83
CA VAL A 249 -21.85 -9.74 16.14
C VAL A 249 -22.08 -9.86 17.66
N ASP A 250 -21.03 -9.78 18.46
CA ASP A 250 -21.11 -9.83 19.93
C ASP A 250 -21.84 -8.59 20.47
N ILE A 251 -21.52 -7.41 19.96
CA ILE A 251 -22.23 -6.16 20.30
C ILE A 251 -23.71 -6.28 19.91
N ARG A 252 -24.01 -6.78 18.71
CA ARG A 252 -25.39 -6.98 18.26
C ARG A 252 -26.16 -7.88 19.21
N THR A 253 -25.62 -9.04 19.55
CA THR A 253 -26.26 -10.01 20.45
C THR A 253 -26.52 -9.41 21.83
N SER A 254 -25.55 -8.65 22.35
CA SER A 254 -25.68 -7.97 23.64
C SER A 254 -26.75 -6.86 23.64
N ILE A 255 -26.87 -6.12 22.54
CA ILE A 255 -27.83 -5.02 22.40
C ILE A 255 -29.25 -5.53 22.14
N GLU A 256 -29.41 -6.55 21.29
CA GLU A 256 -30.71 -7.17 21.02
C GLU A 256 -31.30 -7.79 22.29
N GLY A 257 -30.47 -8.40 23.14
CA GLY A 257 -30.90 -8.90 24.46
C GLY A 257 -31.42 -7.82 25.41
N ALA A 258 -31.00 -6.56 25.22
CA ALA A 258 -31.45 -5.40 25.99
C ALA A 258 -32.56 -4.60 25.29
N GLY A 259 -33.09 -5.07 24.16
CA GLY A 259 -34.13 -4.38 23.39
C GLY A 259 -33.63 -3.17 22.58
N GLY A 260 -32.33 -3.09 22.30
CA GLY A 260 -31.76 -2.09 21.41
C GLY A 260 -31.63 -2.57 19.95
N LYS A 261 -31.13 -1.68 19.09
CA LYS A 261 -30.85 -1.93 17.67
C LYS A 261 -29.46 -1.43 17.29
N LEU A 262 -28.74 -2.26 16.53
CA LEU A 262 -27.44 -1.92 15.93
C LEU A 262 -27.57 -1.86 14.40
N SER A 263 -27.01 -0.81 13.78
CA SER A 263 -26.85 -0.71 12.33
C SER A 263 -25.43 -0.35 11.94
N VAL A 264 -24.83 -1.12 11.03
CA VAL A 264 -23.47 -0.87 10.54
C VAL A 264 -23.53 0.18 9.42
N LYS A 265 -22.87 1.32 9.60
CA LYS A 265 -22.74 2.36 8.55
C LYS A 265 -21.58 2.07 7.62
N MET A 266 -20.48 1.59 8.19
CA MET A 266 -19.29 1.22 7.46
C MET A 266 -18.80 -0.13 7.95
N GLU A 267 -18.80 -1.10 7.05
CA GLU A 267 -18.20 -2.42 7.30
C GLU A 267 -16.69 -2.30 7.57
N PRO A 268 -16.09 -3.28 8.27
CA PRO A 268 -14.67 -3.26 8.60
C PRO A 268 -13.79 -3.10 7.36
N LYS A 269 -13.10 -1.95 7.27
CA LYS A 269 -12.21 -1.63 6.15
C LYS A 269 -10.87 -1.12 6.66
N ALA A 270 -9.83 -1.43 5.89
CA ALA A 270 -8.51 -0.85 6.11
C ALA A 270 -8.53 0.63 5.78
N VAL A 271 -8.19 1.46 6.76
CA VAL A 271 -8.14 2.92 6.62
C VAL A 271 -6.72 3.38 6.36
N THR A 272 -6.61 4.41 5.52
CA THR A 272 -5.37 5.12 5.25
C THR A 272 -5.18 6.27 6.23
N GLU A 273 -3.99 6.88 6.26
CA GLU A 273 -3.74 8.08 7.09
C GLU A 273 -4.65 9.25 6.71
N SER A 274 -5.06 9.34 5.43
CA SER A 274 -6.01 10.36 4.96
C SER A 274 -7.38 10.18 5.62
N ASP A 275 -7.87 8.95 5.68
CA ASP A 275 -9.20 8.64 6.26
C ASP A 275 -9.23 8.89 7.79
N ASP A 276 -8.10 8.69 8.47
CA ASP A 276 -7.93 8.94 9.91
C ASP A 276 -7.97 10.46 10.19
N ALA A 277 -7.32 11.26 9.34
CA ALA A 277 -7.34 12.72 9.43
C ALA A 277 -8.75 13.30 9.20
N GLU A 278 -9.48 12.78 8.21
CA GLU A 278 -10.86 13.18 7.95
C GLU A 278 -11.78 12.85 9.13
N LEU A 279 -11.62 11.68 9.75
CA LEU A 279 -12.37 11.29 10.93
C LEU A 279 -12.08 12.20 12.12
N GLN A 280 -10.80 12.52 12.35
CA GLN A 280 -10.42 13.35 13.48
C GLN A 280 -10.97 14.77 13.33
N ALA A 281 -10.96 15.32 12.12
CA ALA A 281 -11.61 16.59 11.81
C ALA A 281 -13.14 16.53 12.01
N LEU A 282 -13.78 15.41 11.64
CA LEU A 282 -15.20 15.18 11.89
C LEU A 282 -15.50 15.14 13.39
N MET A 283 -14.70 14.42 14.18
CA MET A 283 -14.83 14.33 15.63
C MET A 283 -14.70 15.70 16.28
N GLU A 284 -13.66 16.48 15.92
CA GLU A 284 -13.44 17.83 16.47
C GLU A 284 -14.58 18.78 16.10
N LYS A 285 -15.10 18.69 14.87
CA LYS A 285 -16.26 19.48 14.45
C LYS A 285 -17.50 19.13 15.28
N ARG A 286 -17.77 17.84 15.50
CA ARG A 286 -18.91 17.38 16.30
C ARG A 286 -18.77 17.76 17.78
N GLU A 287 -17.55 17.71 18.30
CA GLU A 287 -17.25 18.14 19.66
C GLU A 287 -17.52 19.64 19.83
N ARG A 288 -17.11 20.46 18.84
CA ARG A 288 -17.38 21.90 18.83
C ARG A 288 -18.88 22.21 18.74
N GLU A 289 -19.61 21.54 17.85
CA GLU A 289 -21.07 21.67 17.73
C GLU A 289 -21.79 21.30 19.03
N ASN A 290 -21.30 20.28 19.76
CA ASN A 290 -21.87 19.89 21.05
C ASN A 290 -21.48 20.84 22.19
N ALA A 291 -20.30 21.46 22.14
CA ALA A 291 -19.83 22.38 23.17
C ALA A 291 -20.52 23.76 23.10
N GLU A 292 -21.00 24.17 21.93
CA GLU A 292 -21.56 25.51 21.68
C GLU A 292 -23.06 25.64 22.08
N VAL A 293 -23.76 24.57 22.45
CA VAL A 293 -25.18 24.61 22.84
C VAL A 293 -25.34 24.59 24.37
N SER A 294 -25.04 25.71 25.02
CA SER A 294 -25.48 26.00 26.40
C SER A 294 -26.84 26.71 26.33
N GLY A 295 -27.93 25.94 26.42
CA GLY A 295 -29.30 26.43 26.28
C GLY A 295 -29.89 27.01 27.56
N ASP A 296 -29.30 28.07 28.11
CA ASP A 296 -29.93 28.84 29.19
C ASP A 296 -29.69 30.34 28.99
N GLU A 297 -30.47 30.94 28.09
CA GLU A 297 -30.89 32.35 28.13
C GLU A 297 -32.08 32.55 27.16
N SER A 298 -33.17 31.81 27.37
CA SER A 298 -34.47 32.23 26.84
C SER A 298 -35.12 33.17 27.86
N LEU A 299 -34.80 34.46 27.76
CA LEU A 299 -35.57 35.52 28.40
C LEU A 299 -37.01 35.45 27.87
N SER A 300 -37.93 35.03 28.72
CA SER A 300 -39.36 35.21 28.53
C SER A 300 -39.64 36.71 28.53
N GLU A 301 -39.85 37.31 27.36
CA GLU A 301 -40.57 38.58 27.26
C GLU A 301 -42.03 38.31 27.67
N SER A 302 -42.26 38.46 28.96
CA SER A 302 -43.59 38.60 29.55
C SER A 302 -44.23 39.87 29.01
N ASP A 303 -45.31 39.65 28.28
CA ASP A 303 -46.35 40.58 27.87
C ASP A 303 -46.83 41.46 29.05
N GLU A 304 -46.35 42.69 29.14
CA GLU A 304 -46.97 43.76 29.95
C GLU A 304 -47.12 45.05 29.14
N GLY A 305 -48.37 45.32 28.74
CA GLY A 305 -49.02 46.59 29.03
C GLY A 305 -48.62 47.81 28.20
N VAL A 306 -49.39 48.06 27.14
CA VAL A 306 -49.54 49.39 26.52
C VAL A 306 -50.22 50.36 27.49
N PRO A 307 -49.74 51.60 27.63
CA PRO A 307 -50.64 52.76 27.79
C PRO A 307 -50.47 53.74 26.63
N GLY A 308 -51.61 54.18 26.09
CA GLY A 308 -51.69 55.07 24.92
C GLY A 308 -51.20 56.50 25.18
N PRO A 309 -51.00 57.30 24.12
CA PRO A 309 -50.57 58.68 24.26
C PRO A 309 -51.74 59.61 24.59
N ASP A 310 -51.59 60.37 25.67
CA ASP A 310 -52.26 61.67 25.84
C ASP A 310 -51.65 62.66 24.84
N VAL A 311 -52.49 63.21 23.94
CA VAL A 311 -52.73 64.62 23.56
C VAL A 311 -53.39 64.66 22.19
#